data_AF-A0A956I2B5-F1
#
_entry.id   AF-A0A956I2B5-F1
#
_cell.length_a   1.000
_cell.length_b   1.000
_cell.length_c   1.000
_cell.angle_alpha   90.00
_cell.angle_beta   90.00
_cell.angle_gamma   90.00
#
_symmetry.space_group_name_H-M   'P 1'
#
loop_
_entity.id
_entity.type
_entity.pdbx_description
1 polymer ?
#
loop_
_entity_poly.entity_id
_entity_poly.type
_entity_poly.pdbx_seq_one_letter_code
_entity_poly.pdbx_strand_id
1 'polypeptide(L)' 'MNDSKLPEGVEILASATEASAAILSPEAVDFVVDLIRTFRDRVDERLAAREARRGQPLRFLEETKSVREGDW' A
#
# COMPACT_ATOMS: atom_id res chain seq x y z
N MET A 1 -13.49 7.82 27.82
CA MET A 1 -13.63 6.98 26.62
C MET A 1 -13.47 7.92 25.45
N ASN A 2 -12.33 7.86 24.74
CA ASN A 2 -12.04 8.79 23.66
C ASN A 2 -12.98 8.49 22.49
N ASP A 3 -13.97 9.37 22.27
CA ASP A 3 -14.66 9.52 20.99
C ASP A 3 -13.65 10.09 19.98
N SER A 4 -12.72 9.27 19.51
CA SER A 4 -11.94 9.63 18.34
C SER A 4 -12.78 9.27 17.12
N LYS A 5 -13.34 10.30 16.49
CA LYS A 5 -14.07 10.17 15.23
C LYS A 5 -13.13 9.55 14.19
N LEU A 6 -13.55 8.46 13.53
CA LEU A 6 -12.77 7.86 12.46
C LEU A 6 -12.52 8.88 11.34
N PRO A 7 -11.39 8.79 10.63
CA PRO A 7 -11.11 9.67 9.51
C PRO A 7 -12.17 9.54 8.42
N GLU A 8 -12.36 10.60 7.64
CA GLU A 8 -13.37 10.62 6.59
C GLU A 8 -13.19 9.46 5.59
N GLY A 9 -14.28 8.74 5.32
CA GLY A 9 -14.30 7.61 4.39
C GLY A 9 -13.73 6.30 4.95
N VAL A 10 -13.46 6.23 6.26
CA VAL A 10 -12.95 5.01 6.92
C VAL A 10 -14.07 4.27 7.64
N GLU A 11 -14.12 2.96 7.42
CA GLU A 11 -15.01 2.03 8.13
C GLU A 11 -14.20 0.84 8.66
N ILE A 12 -14.42 0.49 9.93
CA ILE A 12 -13.86 -0.73 10.54
C ILE A 12 -14.98 -1.77 10.61
N LEU A 13 -14.91 -2.78 9.75
CA LEU A 13 -15.97 -3.80 9.61
C LEU A 13 -15.97 -4.84 10.75
N ALA A 14 -14.83 -5.02 11.43
CA ALA A 14 -14.71 -5.98 12.52
C ALA A 14 -15.18 -5.38 13.85
N SER A 15 -15.77 -6.20 14.72
CA SER A 15 -16.14 -5.77 16.07
C SER A 15 -14.93 -5.31 16.87
N ALA A 16 -15.06 -4.17 17.55
CA ALA A 16 -14.01 -3.65 18.41
C ALA A 16 -13.75 -4.60 19.60
N THR A 17 -12.48 -4.93 19.78
CA THR A 17 -11.92 -5.66 20.93
C THR A 17 -10.85 -4.81 21.61
N GLU A 18 -10.54 -5.10 22.88
CA GLU A 18 -9.44 -4.41 23.58
C GLU A 18 -8.11 -4.56 22.83
N ALA A 19 -7.84 -5.74 22.29
CA ALA A 19 -6.66 -6.00 21.47
C ALA A 19 -6.63 -5.12 20.21
N SER A 20 -7.76 -4.98 19.50
CA SER A 20 -7.83 -4.11 18.32
C SER A 20 -7.68 -2.63 18.67
N ALA A 21 -8.16 -2.19 19.84
CA ALA A 21 -8.03 -0.79 20.26
C ALA A 21 -6.57 -0.37 20.52
N ALA A 22 -5.73 -1.32 20.96
CA ALA A 22 -4.30 -1.08 21.12
C ALA A 22 -3.54 -0.93 19.79
N ILE A 23 -4.05 -1.53 18.70
CA ILE A 23 -3.43 -1.50 17.37
C ILE A 23 -4.01 -0.39 16.50
N LEU A 24 -5.34 -0.24 16.52
CA LEU A 24 -6.09 0.75 15.75
C LEU A 24 -6.25 2.03 16.58
N SER A 25 -5.15 2.52 17.15
CA SER A 25 -5.16 3.84 17.78
C SER A 25 -5.50 4.90 16.73
N PRO A 26 -6.06 6.06 17.14
CA PRO A 26 -6.38 7.13 16.21
C PRO A 26 -5.22 7.51 15.30
N GLU A 27 -4.02 7.66 15.87
CA GLU A 27 -2.80 8.04 15.14
C GLU A 27 -2.36 6.95 14.16
N ALA A 28 -2.53 5.69 14.53
CA ALA A 28 -2.23 4.56 13.64
C ALA A 28 -3.21 4.51 12.46
N VAL A 29 -4.50 4.76 12.70
CA VAL A 29 -5.52 4.83 11.65
C VAL A 29 -5.26 6.01 10.73
N ASP A 30 -4.97 7.20 11.27
CA ASP A 30 -4.61 8.39 10.48
C ASP A 30 -3.40 8.14 9.58
N PHE A 31 -2.36 7.50 10.12
CA PHE A 31 -1.16 7.16 9.35
C PHE A 31 -1.47 6.19 8.19
N VAL A 32 -2.25 5.14 8.44
CA VAL A 32 -2.63 4.19 7.39
C VAL A 32 -3.50 4.87 6.33
N VAL A 33 -4.40 5.77 6.73
CA VAL A 33 -5.22 6.56 5.80
C VAL A 33 -4.35 7.43 4.90
N ASP A 34 -3.34 8.10 5.45
CA ASP A 34 -2.39 8.90 4.68
C ASP A 34 -1.60 8.05 3.67
N LEU A 35 -1.09 6.89 4.09
CA LEU A 35 -0.42 5.94 3.20
C LEU A 35 -1.31 5.49 2.03
N ILE A 36 -2.56 5.13 2.33
CA ILE A 36 -3.50 4.69 1.30
C ILE A 36 -3.80 5.83 0.33
N ARG A 37 -4.14 7.03 0.84
CA ARG A 37 -4.43 8.19 0.00
C ARG A 37 -3.24 8.61 -0.86
N THR A 38 -2.02 8.47 -0.34
CA THR A 38 -0.80 8.82 -1.06
C THR A 38 -0.44 7.81 -2.14
N PHE A 39 -0.62 6.51 -1.90
CA PHE A 39 -0.01 5.47 -2.75
C PHE A 39 -1.00 4.55 -3.49
N ARG A 40 -2.31 4.60 -3.21
CA ARG A 40 -3.30 3.70 -3.83
C ARG A 40 -3.27 3.73 -5.36
N ASP A 41 -3.25 4.92 -5.96
CA ASP A 41 -3.24 5.08 -7.41
C ASP A 41 -2.02 4.38 -8.03
N ARG A 42 -0.86 4.49 -7.40
CA ARG A 42 0.36 3.82 -7.86
C ARG A 42 0.23 2.29 -7.76
N VAL A 43 -0.43 1.77 -6.74
CA VAL A 43 -0.72 0.33 -6.62
C VAL A 43 -1.59 -0.13 -7.78
N ASP A 44 -2.64 0.62 -8.12
CA ASP A 44 -3.54 0.31 -9.24
C ASP A 44 -2.79 0.31 -10.58
N GLU A 45 -1.96 1.32 -10.83
CA GLU A 45 -1.09 1.35 -12.02
C GLU A 45 -0.18 0.11 -12.12
N ARG A 46 0.42 -0.33 -11.00
CA ARG A 46 1.30 -1.51 -10.99
C ARG A 46 0.51 -2.79 -11.24
N LEU A 47 -0.72 -2.90 -10.73
CA LEU A 47 -1.58 -4.06 -11.00
C LEU A 47 -1.99 -4.11 -12.48
N ALA A 48 -2.35 -2.98 -13.08
CA ALA A 48 -2.62 -2.89 -14.51
C ALA A 48 -1.39 -3.27 -15.36
N ALA A 49 -0.21 -2.77 -15.00
CA ALA A 49 1.04 -3.11 -15.69
C ALA A 49 1.40 -4.60 -15.58
N ARG A 50 1.08 -5.25 -14.45
CA ARG A 50 1.25 -6.71 -14.30
C ARG A 50 0.37 -7.47 -15.28
N GLU A 51 -0.88 -7.07 -15.42
CA GLU A 51 -1.80 -7.70 -16.37
C GLU A 51 -1.32 -7.50 -17.81
N ALA A 52 -0.90 -6.29 -18.17
CA ALA A 52 -0.36 -6.01 -19.51
C ALA A 52 0.90 -6.83 -19.85
N ARG A 53 1.73 -7.15 -18.85
CA ARG A 53 2.96 -7.95 -19.02
C ARG A 53 2.70 -9.46 -19.01
N ARG A 54 1.53 -9.92 -18.56
CA ARG A 54 1.22 -11.35 -18.41
C ARG A 54 1.45 -12.10 -19.73
N GLY A 55 2.14 -13.24 -19.66
CA GLY A 55 2.41 -14.10 -20.83
C GLY A 55 3.52 -13.62 -21.77
N GLN A 56 4.12 -12.45 -21.54
CA GLN A 56 5.26 -11.99 -22.34
C GLN A 56 6.55 -12.74 -21.97
N PRO A 57 7.46 -12.98 -22.93
CA PRO A 57 8.74 -13.63 -22.66
C PRO A 57 9.56 -12.87 -21.62
N LEU A 58 10.12 -13.62 -20.67
CA LEU A 58 11.04 -13.08 -19.67
C LEU A 58 12.45 -13.04 -20.26
N ARG A 59 13.05 -11.85 -20.24
CA ARG A 59 14.44 -11.62 -20.63
C ARG A 59 15.04 -10.53 -19.73
N PHE A 60 16.36 -10.42 -19.72
CA PHE A 60 16.99 -9.25 -19.13
C PHE A 60 16.63 -8.01 -19.93
N LEU A 61 16.27 -6.95 -19.21
CA LEU A 61 16.05 -5.64 -19.80
C LEU A 61 17.41 -5.04 -20.11
N GLU A 62 17.58 -4.59 -21.36
CA GLU A 62 18.83 -3.96 -21.77
C GLU A 62 18.98 -2.60 -21.10
N GLU A 63 17.86 -1.92 -20.85
CA GLU A 63 17.77 -0.62 -20.21
C GLU A 63 18.33 -0.62 -18.78
N THR A 64 18.37 -1.79 -18.12
CA THR A 64 18.91 -1.93 -16.75
C THR A 64 20.26 -2.67 -16.71
N LYS A 65 20.96 -2.80 -17.85
CA LYS A 65 22.28 -3.46 -17.89
C LYS A 65 23.33 -2.74 -17.05
N SER A 66 23.43 -1.41 -17.15
CA SER A 66 24.36 -0.61 -16.36
C SER A 66 24.13 -0.74 -14.86
N VAL A 67 22.88 -0.94 -14.43
CA VAL A 67 22.54 -1.23 -13.04
C VAL A 67 23.09 -2.59 -12.63
N ARG A 68 22.96 -3.63 -13.46
CA ARG A 68 23.48 -4.97 -13.13
C ARG A 68 25.01 -5.07 -13.15
N GLU A 69 25.67 -4.27 -13.99
CA GLU A 69 27.13 -4.31 -14.20
C GLU A 69 27.88 -3.23 -13.41
N GLY A 70 27.19 -2.47 -12.55
CA GLY A 70 27.81 -1.47 -11.68
C GLY A 70 28.46 -2.08 -10.45
N ASP A 71 29.42 -1.35 -9.86
CA ASP A 71 30.22 -1.79 -8.70
C ASP A 71 29.52 -1.59 -7.33
N TRP A 72 28.21 -1.78 -7.26
CA TRP A 72 27.39 -1.51 -6.06
C TRP A 72 26.77 -2.76 -5.44
#